data_AF-A0A6G3LRD7-F1
#
_entry.id   AF-A0A6G3LRD7-F1
#
_cell.length_a   1.000
_cell.length_b   1.000
_cell.length_c   1.000
_cell.angle_alpha   90.00
_cell.angle_beta   90.00
_cell.angle_gamma   90.00
#
_symmetry.space_group_name_H-M   'P 1'
#
loop_
_entity.id
_entity.type
_entity.pdbx_description
1 polymer ?
#
loop_
_entity_poly.entity_id
_entity_poly.type
_entity_poly.pdbx_seq_one_letter_code
_entity_poly.pdbx_strand_id
1 'polypeptide(L)'
;MYMIAFLSLSVFIYGADIYHYHMTNEPAAAAAMYIFIALAALLSPLLTYRSTSRWFAYIEIVLLVIGALLSAYIGASAAFEHTADWVKWVPFYG
;
A
#
# COMPACT_ATOMS: atom_id res chain seq x y z
N MET A 1 18.26 2.45 -4.05
CA MET A 1 17.37 1.27 -4.14
C MET A 1 17.48 0.35 -2.93
N TYR A 2 18.68 -0.04 -2.46
CA TYR A 2 18.82 -0.91 -1.28
C TYR A 2 18.16 -0.40 0.01
N MET A 3 18.26 0.90 0.30
CA MET A 3 17.59 1.50 1.47
C MET A 3 16.06 1.42 1.36
N ILE A 4 15.51 1.60 0.16
CA ILE A 4 14.06 1.49 -0.11
C ILE A 4 13.60 0.04 0.11
N ALA A 5 14.37 -0.93 -0.37
CA ALA A 5 14.11 -2.35 -0.16
C ALA A 5 14.20 -2.79 1.31
N PHE A 6 15.11 -2.19 2.09
CA PHE A 6 15.16 -2.45 3.53
C PHE A 6 13.95 -1.87 4.27
N LEU A 7 13.61 -0.61 3.98
CA LEU A 7 12.45 0.05 4.60
C LEU A 7 11.13 -0.64 4.24
N SER A 8 11.04 -1.29 3.08
CA SER A 8 9.83 -1.99 2.66
C SER A 8 9.48 -3.21 3.51
N LEU A 9 10.41 -3.74 4.31
CA LEU A 9 10.10 -4.77 5.31
C LEU A 9 9.08 -4.27 6.34
N SER A 10 9.17 -3.01 6.77
CA SER A 10 8.19 -2.42 7.69
C SER A 10 6.81 -2.30 7.05
N VAL A 11 6.76 -1.93 5.76
CA VAL A 11 5.52 -1.86 4.97
C VAL A 11 4.89 -3.25 4.84
N PHE A 12 5.71 -4.29 4.64
CA PHE A 12 5.25 -5.68 4.60
C PHE A 12 4.63 -6.10 5.94
N ILE A 13 5.29 -5.79 7.06
CA ILE A 13 4.79 -6.07 8.41
C ILE A 13 3.46 -5.37 8.66
N TYR A 14 3.31 -4.10 8.28
CA TYR A 14 2.04 -3.39 8.41
C TYR A 14 0.89 -4.05 7.63
N GLY A 15 1.17 -4.58 6.44
CA GLY A 15 0.16 -5.36 5.70
C GLY A 15 -0.30 -6.60 6.48
N ALA A 16 0.64 -7.33 7.11
CA ALA A 16 0.34 -8.49 7.93
C ALA A 16 -0.45 -8.12 9.20
N ASP A 17 -0.06 -7.05 9.88
CA ASP A 17 -0.74 -6.55 11.08
C ASP A 17 -2.17 -6.10 10.78
N ILE A 18 -2.37 -5.34 9.69
CA ILE A 18 -3.71 -4.90 9.26
C ILE A 18 -4.62 -6.10 9.02
N TYR A 19 -4.12 -7.14 8.35
CA TYR A 19 -4.88 -8.36 8.11
C TYR A 19 -5.20 -9.09 9.42
N HIS A 20 -4.20 -9.28 10.29
CA HIS A 20 -4.35 -10.04 11.51
C HIS A 20 -5.32 -9.38 12.50
N TYR A 21 -5.17 -8.07 12.71
CA TYR A 21 -5.93 -7.30 13.69
C TYR A 21 -7.20 -6.64 13.13
N HIS A 22 -7.53 -6.84 11.85
CA HIS A 22 -8.73 -6.30 11.21
C HIS A 22 -8.89 -4.78 11.40
N MET A 23 -7.80 -4.04 11.17
CA MET A 23 -7.69 -2.61 11.51
C MET A 23 -8.50 -1.67 10.59
N THR A 24 -9.24 -2.21 9.63
CA THR A 24 -10.03 -1.48 8.63
C THR A 24 -11.23 -2.31 8.19
N ASN A 25 -12.22 -1.67 7.56
CA ASN A 25 -13.41 -2.33 7.02
C ASN A 25 -13.09 -3.33 5.90
N GLU A 26 -11.95 -3.17 5.22
CA GLU A 26 -11.50 -4.05 4.13
C GLU A 26 -10.08 -4.60 4.39
N PRO A 27 -9.87 -5.46 5.41
CA PRO A 27 -8.55 -5.87 5.87
C PRO A 27 -7.72 -6.56 4.78
N ALA A 28 -8.36 -7.40 3.97
CA ALA A 28 -7.70 -8.14 2.90
C ALA A 28 -7.21 -7.20 1.78
N ALA A 29 -8.04 -6.22 1.38
CA ALA A 29 -7.66 -5.25 0.35
C ALA A 29 -6.51 -4.35 0.83
N ALA A 30 -6.57 -3.89 2.08
CA ALA A 30 -5.51 -3.09 2.68
C ALA A 30 -4.21 -3.89 2.82
N ALA A 31 -4.27 -5.12 3.32
CA ALA A 31 -3.11 -5.98 3.41
C ALA A 31 -2.46 -6.24 2.04
N ALA A 32 -3.27 -6.54 1.02
CA ALA A 32 -2.79 -6.73 -0.35
C ALA A 32 -2.09 -5.48 -0.89
N MET A 33 -2.65 -4.29 -0.65
CA MET A 33 -2.03 -3.01 -1.03
C MET A 33 -0.62 -2.86 -0.42
N TYR A 34 -0.50 -3.02 0.89
CA TYR A 34 0.78 -2.91 1.60
C TYR A 34 1.79 -3.95 1.11
N ILE A 35 1.36 -5.20 0.91
CA ILE A 35 2.22 -6.28 0.43
C ILE A 35 2.72 -6.00 -1.01
N PHE A 36 1.86 -5.55 -1.92
CA PHE A 36 2.28 -5.26 -3.30
C PHE A 36 3.27 -4.09 -3.38
N ILE A 37 3.03 -3.03 -2.61
CA ILE A 37 3.96 -1.89 -2.50
C ILE A 37 5.30 -2.37 -1.92
N ALA A 38 5.25 -3.17 -0.85
CA ALA A 38 6.45 -3.69 -0.20
C ALA A 38 7.27 -4.59 -1.11
N LEU A 39 6.62 -5.48 -1.86
CA LEU A 39 7.26 -6.36 -2.84
C LEU A 39 7.89 -5.57 -4.00
N ALA A 40 7.21 -4.55 -4.53
CA ALA A 40 7.78 -3.70 -5.57
C ALA A 40 9.06 -3.01 -5.07
N ALA A 41 9.01 -2.42 -3.87
CA ALA A 41 10.15 -1.77 -3.25
C ALA A 41 11.29 -2.75 -2.93
N LEU A 42 10.97 -3.98 -2.50
CA LEU A 42 11.92 -5.04 -2.20
C LEU A 42 12.67 -5.52 -3.45
N LEU A 43 11.98 -5.60 -4.59
CA LEU A 43 12.55 -6.02 -5.87
C LEU A 43 13.37 -4.91 -6.55
N SER A 44 13.10 -3.63 -6.23
CA SER A 44 13.74 -2.47 -6.85
C SER A 44 15.27 -2.50 -6.98
N PRO A 45 16.08 -3.10 -6.06
CA PRO A 45 17.53 -3.18 -6.25
C PRO A 45 17.92 -3.98 -7.50
N LEU A 46 17.11 -4.96 -7.93
CA LEU A 46 17.37 -5.76 -9.12
C LEU A 46 17.45 -4.87 -10.37
N LEU A 47 16.70 -3.77 -10.42
CA LEU A 47 16.72 -2.82 -11.54
C LEU A 47 18.04 -2.04 -11.65
N THR A 48 18.90 -2.07 -10.64
CA THR A 48 20.22 -1.39 -10.68
C THR A 48 21.22 -2.16 -11.55
N TYR A 49 21.02 -3.47 -11.74
CA TYR A 49 21.97 -4.31 -12.48
C TYR A 49 21.63 -4.36 -13.97
N ARG A 50 22.63 -4.09 -14.82
CA ARG A 50 22.48 -4.08 -16.28
C ARG A 50 22.08 -5.44 -16.87
N SER A 51 22.36 -6.53 -16.18
CA SER A 51 22.03 -7.90 -16.57
C SER A 51 20.60 -8.32 -16.21
N THR A 52 19.88 -7.52 -15.42
CA THR A 52 18.53 -7.87 -14.98
C THR A 52 17.55 -7.84 -16.15
N SER A 53 16.72 -8.87 -16.25
CA SER A 53 15.68 -8.98 -17.26
C SER A 53 14.67 -7.83 -17.14
N ARG A 54 14.27 -7.24 -18.28
CA ARG A 54 13.19 -6.24 -18.37
C ARG A 54 11.87 -6.70 -17.75
N TRP A 55 11.67 -8.01 -17.62
CA TRP A 55 10.50 -8.59 -16.96
C TRP A 55 10.36 -8.15 -15.50
N PHE A 56 11.47 -7.92 -14.77
CA PHE A 56 11.41 -7.41 -13.40
C PHE A 56 10.81 -6.01 -13.34
N ALA A 57 11.15 -5.13 -14.29
CA ALA A 57 10.54 -3.81 -14.37
C ALA A 57 9.03 -3.89 -14.62
N TYR A 58 8.59 -4.80 -15.50
CA TYR A 58 7.16 -5.01 -15.73
C TYR A 58 6.43 -5.57 -14.50
N ILE A 59 7.05 -6.48 -13.76
CA ILE A 59 6.49 -7.01 -12.51
C ILE A 59 6.33 -5.87 -11.48
N GLU A 60 7.36 -5.06 -11.28
CA GLU A 60 7.27 -3.90 -10.36
C GLU A 60 6.18 -2.92 -10.77
N ILE A 61 6.06 -2.62 -12.07
CA ILE A 61 4.98 -1.75 -12.59
C ILE A 61 3.61 -2.34 -12.25
N VAL A 62 3.39 -3.64 -12.50
CA VAL A 62 2.10 -4.29 -12.20
C VAL A 62 1.79 -4.24 -10.71
N LEU A 63 2.77 -4.54 -9.85
CA LEU A 63 2.60 -4.48 -8.40
C LEU A 63 2.22 -3.07 -7.94
N LEU A 64 2.90 -2.04 -8.46
CA LEU A 64 2.63 -0.65 -8.13
C LEU A 64 1.27 -0.17 -8.66
N VAL A 65 0.88 -0.57 -9.87
CA VAL A 65 -0.43 -0.23 -10.44
C VAL A 65 -1.55 -0.84 -9.60
N ILE A 66 -1.43 -2.11 -9.22
CA ILE A 66 -2.44 -2.76 -8.37
C ILE A 66 -2.47 -2.09 -6.99
N GLY A 67 -1.31 -1.81 -6.38
CA GLY A 67 -1.22 -1.07 -5.13
C GLY A 67 -1.88 0.31 -5.21
N ALA A 68 -1.66 1.05 -6.29
CA ALA A 68 -2.28 2.36 -6.51
C ALA A 68 -3.80 2.27 -6.66
N LEU A 69 -4.31 1.27 -7.38
CA LEU A 69 -5.75 1.05 -7.53
C LEU A 69 -6.41 0.70 -6.19
N LEU A 70 -5.77 -0.17 -5.39
CA LEU A 70 -6.25 -0.50 -4.05
C LEU A 70 -6.20 0.71 -3.12
N SER A 71 -5.14 1.52 -3.19
CA SER A 71 -5.02 2.76 -2.42
C SER A 71 -6.12 3.76 -2.77
N ALA A 72 -6.43 3.92 -4.05
CA ALA A 72 -7.54 4.76 -4.50
C ALA A 72 -8.90 4.24 -3.99
N TYR A 73 -9.14 2.92 -4.08
CA TYR A 73 -10.36 2.29 -3.59
C TYR A 73 -10.56 2.49 -2.08
N ILE A 74 -9.55 2.14 -1.28
CA ILE A 74 -9.63 2.21 0.19
C ILE A 74 -9.63 3.68 0.64
N GLY A 75 -8.79 4.51 0.04
CA GLY A 75 -8.64 5.92 0.39
C GLY A 75 -9.89 6.75 0.08
N ALA A 76 -10.59 6.46 -1.03
CA ALA A 76 -11.85 7.11 -1.34
C ALA A 76 -12.91 6.83 -0.27
N SER A 77 -13.09 5.56 0.10
CA SER A 77 -14.05 5.17 1.15
C SER A 77 -13.69 5.79 2.51
N ALA A 78 -12.42 5.72 2.90
CA ALA A 78 -11.93 6.28 4.16
C ALA A 78 -12.10 7.81 4.23
N ALA A 79 -11.91 8.53 3.12
CA ALA A 79 -12.09 9.98 3.08
C ALA A 79 -13.53 10.40 3.43
N PHE A 80 -14.54 9.68 2.90
CA PHE A 80 -15.94 9.95 3.22
C PHE A 80 -16.30 9.51 4.64
N GLU A 81 -15.85 8.33 5.08
CA GLU A 81 -16.10 7.84 6.45
C GLU A 81 -15.52 8.80 7.50
N HIS A 82 -14.26 9.20 7.36
CA HIS A 82 -13.63 10.13 8.30
C HIS A 82 -14.27 11.51 8.27
N THR A 83 -14.71 12.00 7.11
CA THR A 83 -15.43 13.28 7.02
C THR A 83 -16.77 13.19 7.75
N ALA A 84 -17.52 12.10 7.57
CA ALA A 84 -18.79 11.88 8.27
C ALA A 84 -18.60 11.74 9.79
N ASP A 85 -17.57 11.02 10.24
CA ASP A 85 -17.24 10.89 11.66
C ASP A 85 -16.77 12.21 12.27
N TRP A 86 -16.10 13.07 11.50
CA TRP A 86 -15.63 14.37 11.96
C TRP A 86 -16.77 15.32 12.34
N VAL A 87 -17.93 15.19 11.69
CA VAL A 87 -19.15 15.96 12.03
C VAL A 87 -19.55 15.78 13.50
N LYS A 88 -19.29 14.59 14.09
CA LYS A 88 -19.58 14.32 15.52
C LYS A 88 -18.75 15.19 16.46
N TRP A 89 -17.57 15.61 16.03
CA TRP A 89 -16.60 16.37 16.84
C TRP A 89 -16.65 17.86 16.55
N VAL A 90 -17.17 18.25 15.38
CA VAL A 90 -17.22 19.65 14.93
C VAL A 90 -18.63 19.99 14.43
N PRO A 91 -19.64 20.02 15.33
CA PRO A 91 -21.06 20.12 14.97
C PRO A 91 -21.45 21.49 14.36
N PHE A 92 -20.52 22.44 14.31
CA PHE A 92 -20.70 23.78 13.75
C PHE A 92 -20.15 23.93 12.33
N TYR A 93 -19.59 22.87 11.73
CA TYR A 93 -19.06 22.85 10.36
C TYR A 93 -20.00 22.18 9.33
N GLY A 94 -21.30 22.06 9.65
CA GLY A 94 -22.34 21.48 8.79
C GLY A 94 -23.57 22.38 8.67
#